data_AF-O62837-F1
#
_entry.id   AF-O62837-F1
#
_cell.length_a   1.000
_cell.length_b   1.000
_cell.length_c   1.000
_cell.angle_alpha   90.00
_cell.angle_beta   90.00
_cell.angle_gamma   90.00
#
_symmetry.space_group_name_H-M   'P 1'
#
loop_
_entity.id
_entity.type
_entity.pdbx_description
1 polymer ?
#
loop_
_entity_poly.entity_id
_entity_poly.type
_entity_poly.pdbx_seq_one_letter_code
_entity_poly.pdbx_strand_id
1 'polypeptide(L)'
;MAPPSRRECPSPSWRFPGLLLAALVLLRSSCSDACGPPPTFEAMELTSRPKPYYKVGERVEYDCKKGYHHFAPFLTHSICDRNHTWLPISDEPCVRKVCHYIPNPLHGEAILANGSYSFGNQLHFICNDGYYLIGKEILYCELKGSDAVWSGRPPICQKILCKPPPKINNGKHTFSDVDVFEYLDAVTYSCDPAPGPDPFSLIGESTIYCRDNSVWSGDAPECKVVKCRFPVIENGKQIAGFGKKFYYKATVIFECDEGFHIIGSDTIVCNSNSTWDPPVPKCVKVSTSPATVSPTSSVPGYPNPDEGMLNSLDEWAIALIVIAILVGVAIISFGLHRYLQRRKKKGKADGTAEYATYQSKSATLAEQRS
;
A
#
# COMPACT_ATOMS: atom_id res chain seq x y z
N MET A 1 4.17 -27.22 -65.02
CA MET A 1 5.10 -27.68 -63.96
C MET A 1 5.21 -29.19 -64.02
N ALA A 2 6.43 -29.72 -64.10
CA ALA A 2 6.70 -31.15 -63.92
C ALA A 2 6.31 -31.61 -62.50
N PRO A 3 5.87 -32.86 -62.31
CA PRO A 3 5.50 -33.38 -60.98
C PRO A 3 6.72 -33.41 -60.05
N PRO A 4 6.55 -33.10 -58.75
CA PRO A 4 7.66 -33.09 -57.79
C PRO A 4 8.22 -34.51 -57.61
N SER A 5 9.55 -34.61 -57.60
CA SER A 5 10.30 -35.84 -57.42
C SER A 5 9.94 -36.49 -56.09
N ARG A 6 9.48 -37.74 -56.16
CA ARG A 6 9.37 -38.64 -55.02
C ARG A 6 10.76 -38.72 -54.36
N ARG A 7 10.93 -38.31 -53.10
CA ARG A 7 12.16 -38.65 -52.37
C ARG A 7 12.17 -40.17 -52.26
N GLU A 8 13.09 -40.79 -52.97
CA GLU A 8 13.32 -42.23 -52.92
C GLU A 8 13.82 -42.56 -51.52
N CYS A 9 12.96 -43.18 -50.70
CA CYS A 9 13.41 -43.79 -49.47
C CYS A 9 14.45 -44.87 -49.85
N PRO A 10 15.62 -44.90 -49.20
CA PRO A 10 16.66 -45.85 -49.53
C PRO A 10 16.12 -47.26 -49.36
N SER A 11 16.00 -47.96 -50.49
CA SER A 11 15.68 -49.37 -50.55
C SER A 11 16.81 -50.14 -49.85
N PRO A 12 16.52 -51.00 -48.86
CA PRO A 12 17.57 -51.79 -48.24
C PRO A 12 18.00 -52.81 -49.28
N SER A 13 19.25 -52.69 -49.73
CA SER A 13 19.87 -53.67 -50.61
C SER A 13 19.76 -55.06 -49.99
N TRP A 14 18.95 -55.92 -50.60
CA TRP A 14 18.77 -57.33 -50.25
C TRP A 14 20.07 -58.12 -50.47
N ARG A 15 21.03 -57.95 -49.57
CA ARG A 15 22.03 -58.95 -49.26
C ARG A 15 22.11 -58.98 -47.73
N PHE A 16 22.17 -60.16 -47.14
CA PHE A 16 22.27 -60.44 -45.69
C PHE A 16 20.93 -60.66 -44.96
N PRO A 17 20.47 -61.94 -44.88
CA PRO A 17 19.28 -62.36 -44.13
C PRO A 17 19.31 -62.07 -42.62
N GLY A 18 20.50 -61.83 -42.05
CA GLY A 18 20.69 -61.68 -40.60
C GLY A 18 20.43 -60.27 -40.07
N LEU A 19 20.60 -59.24 -40.90
CA LEU A 19 20.27 -57.84 -40.54
C LEU A 19 18.80 -57.50 -40.79
N LEU A 20 18.02 -58.43 -41.36
CA LEU A 20 16.62 -58.19 -41.75
C LEU A 20 15.73 -57.82 -40.56
N LEU A 21 15.97 -58.33 -39.35
CA LEU A 21 15.17 -57.94 -38.18
C LEU A 21 15.53 -56.54 -37.67
N ALA A 22 16.81 -56.20 -37.57
CA ALA A 22 17.25 -54.86 -37.18
C ALA A 22 16.90 -53.80 -38.24
N ALA A 23 17.05 -54.14 -39.52
CA ALA A 23 16.61 -53.33 -40.64
C ALA A 23 15.09 -53.17 -40.62
N LEU A 24 14.28 -54.23 -40.45
CA LEU A 24 12.82 -54.08 -40.35
C LEU A 24 12.37 -53.19 -39.19
N VAL A 25 13.08 -53.21 -38.05
CA VAL A 25 12.81 -52.31 -36.92
C VAL A 25 13.22 -50.86 -37.23
N LEU A 26 14.35 -50.65 -37.92
CA LEU A 26 14.81 -49.32 -38.34
C LEU A 26 13.99 -48.75 -39.52
N LEU A 27 13.58 -49.57 -40.48
CA LEU A 27 12.73 -49.22 -41.63
C LEU A 27 11.32 -48.80 -41.21
N ARG A 28 10.79 -49.35 -40.11
CA ARG A 28 9.51 -48.91 -39.56
C ARG A 28 9.55 -47.48 -39.02
N SER A 29 10.74 -46.92 -38.77
CA SER A 29 10.88 -45.62 -38.11
C SER A 29 11.08 -44.42 -39.04
N SER A 30 11.48 -44.61 -40.31
CA SER A 30 12.08 -43.51 -41.09
C SER A 30 11.53 -43.26 -42.51
N CYS A 31 10.34 -43.75 -42.86
CA CYS A 31 9.72 -43.43 -44.14
C CYS A 31 8.19 -43.33 -44.01
N SER A 32 7.70 -42.26 -43.37
CA SER A 32 6.29 -41.92 -43.43
C SER A 32 6.08 -40.87 -44.53
N ASP A 33 5.56 -41.30 -45.68
CA ASP A 33 5.12 -40.43 -46.80
C ASP A 33 3.83 -39.62 -46.46
N ALA A 34 3.60 -39.33 -45.18
CA ALA A 34 2.37 -38.77 -44.64
C ALA A 34 2.68 -37.77 -43.52
N CYS A 35 1.82 -36.76 -43.37
CA CYS A 35 1.88 -35.90 -42.20
C CYS A 35 1.43 -36.69 -40.96
N GLY A 36 2.07 -36.42 -39.82
CA GLY A 36 1.60 -36.89 -38.52
C GLY A 36 0.30 -36.20 -38.07
N PRO A 37 -0.11 -36.38 -36.81
CA PRO A 37 -1.27 -35.71 -36.24
C PRO A 37 -1.21 -34.18 -36.43
N PRO A 38 -2.36 -33.49 -36.60
CA PRO A 38 -2.38 -32.04 -36.77
C PRO A 38 -1.89 -31.31 -35.51
N PRO A 39 -1.37 -30.07 -35.65
CA PRO A 39 -0.97 -29.26 -34.51
C PRO A 39 -2.16 -28.94 -33.60
N THR A 40 -1.87 -28.80 -32.30
CA THR A 40 -2.83 -28.43 -31.25
C THR A 40 -2.63 -26.98 -30.82
N PHE A 41 -3.72 -26.30 -30.46
CA PHE A 41 -3.74 -24.86 -30.25
C PHE A 41 -4.42 -24.49 -28.91
N GLU A 42 -4.21 -23.28 -28.40
CA GLU A 42 -4.87 -22.82 -27.17
C GLU A 42 -6.32 -22.40 -27.45
N ALA A 43 -6.56 -21.66 -28.53
CA ALA A 43 -7.82 -21.02 -28.88
C ALA A 43 -8.73 -21.83 -29.80
N MET A 44 -8.18 -22.81 -30.53
CA MET A 44 -8.96 -23.65 -31.47
C MET A 44 -8.73 -25.15 -31.27
N GLU A 45 -9.69 -25.95 -31.72
CA GLU A 45 -9.70 -27.40 -31.64
C GLU A 45 -10.12 -28.04 -32.97
N LEU A 46 -9.67 -29.27 -33.20
CA LEU A 46 -9.94 -29.99 -34.45
C LEU A 46 -11.42 -30.40 -34.51
N THR A 47 -12.11 -30.13 -35.63
CA THR A 47 -13.54 -30.47 -35.79
C THR A 47 -13.80 -31.97 -35.93
N SER A 48 -12.77 -32.71 -36.36
CA SER A 48 -12.82 -34.16 -36.55
C SER A 48 -11.87 -34.86 -35.58
N ARG A 49 -12.06 -36.17 -35.36
CA ARG A 49 -11.12 -36.95 -34.54
C ARG A 49 -9.76 -37.06 -35.25
N PRO A 50 -8.64 -36.85 -34.54
CA PRO A 50 -7.32 -36.91 -35.16
C PRO A 50 -7.01 -38.32 -35.66
N LYS A 51 -6.55 -38.41 -36.92
CA LYS A 51 -6.02 -39.64 -37.51
C LYS A 51 -4.53 -39.79 -37.13
N PRO A 52 -3.99 -41.02 -37.08
CA PRO A 52 -2.56 -41.22 -36.84
C PRO A 52 -1.68 -40.71 -37.99
N TYR A 53 -2.21 -40.64 -39.22
CA TYR A 53 -1.50 -40.15 -40.40
C TYR A 53 -2.47 -39.51 -41.40
N TYR A 54 -1.95 -38.57 -42.20
CA TYR A 54 -2.68 -37.81 -43.22
C TYR A 54 -1.91 -37.78 -44.53
N LYS A 55 -2.57 -38.07 -45.66
CA LYS A 55 -1.93 -38.01 -46.98
C LYS A 55 -1.66 -36.57 -47.40
N VAL A 56 -0.61 -36.37 -48.20
CA VAL A 56 -0.32 -35.07 -48.83
C VAL A 56 -1.55 -34.55 -49.58
N GLY A 57 -1.91 -33.30 -49.32
CA GLY A 57 -3.10 -32.64 -49.85
C GLY A 57 -4.37 -32.80 -49.00
N GLU A 58 -4.38 -33.65 -47.96
CA GLU A 58 -5.50 -33.70 -47.02
C GLU A 58 -5.60 -32.39 -46.22
N ARG A 59 -6.82 -31.90 -46.05
CA ARG A 59 -7.17 -30.72 -45.25
C ARG A 59 -7.75 -31.15 -43.91
N VAL A 60 -7.38 -30.41 -42.87
CA VAL A 60 -8.02 -30.43 -41.57
C VAL A 60 -8.65 -29.08 -41.27
N GLU A 61 -9.78 -29.12 -40.58
CA GLU A 61 -10.55 -27.93 -40.18
C GLU A 61 -10.59 -27.82 -38.66
N TYR A 62 -10.48 -26.59 -38.18
CA TYR A 62 -10.52 -26.24 -36.77
C TYR A 62 -11.73 -25.36 -36.48
N ASP A 63 -12.27 -25.51 -35.27
CA ASP A 63 -13.28 -24.62 -34.69
C ASP A 63 -12.70 -23.92 -33.46
N CYS A 64 -13.21 -22.74 -33.14
CA CYS A 64 -12.76 -22.02 -31.96
C CYS A 64 -13.28 -22.73 -30.70
N LYS A 65 -12.41 -22.90 -29.71
CA LYS A 65 -12.80 -23.47 -28.41
C LYS A 65 -13.83 -22.59 -27.72
N LYS A 66 -14.54 -23.18 -26.76
CA LYS A 66 -15.46 -22.44 -25.90
C LYS A 66 -14.79 -21.21 -25.26
N GLY A 67 -15.44 -20.06 -25.38
CA GLY A 67 -14.91 -18.78 -24.92
C GLY A 67 -14.07 -18.03 -25.93
N TYR A 68 -13.88 -18.59 -27.12
CA TYR A 68 -13.34 -17.91 -28.29
C TYR A 68 -14.44 -17.69 -29.33
N HIS A 69 -14.22 -16.74 -30.23
CA HIS A 69 -15.07 -16.53 -31.40
C HIS A 69 -14.21 -16.33 -32.65
N HIS A 70 -14.79 -16.68 -33.80
CA HIS A 70 -14.11 -16.54 -35.08
C HIS A 70 -13.98 -15.07 -35.48
N PHE A 71 -12.75 -14.61 -35.62
CA PHE A 71 -12.43 -13.34 -36.27
C PHE A 71 -12.24 -13.54 -37.78
N ALA A 72 -11.58 -14.63 -38.18
CA ALA A 72 -11.30 -14.97 -39.57
C ALA A 72 -11.55 -16.46 -39.87
N PRO A 73 -12.82 -16.92 -39.99
CA PRO A 73 -13.16 -18.34 -40.14
C PRO A 73 -12.48 -19.02 -41.34
N PHE A 74 -12.15 -18.28 -42.40
CA PHE A 74 -11.48 -18.83 -43.58
C PHE A 74 -10.01 -19.23 -43.31
N LEU A 75 -9.43 -18.82 -42.18
CA LEU A 75 -8.06 -19.14 -41.77
C LEU A 75 -7.98 -20.29 -40.75
N THR A 76 -9.10 -20.96 -40.41
CA THR A 76 -9.12 -22.09 -39.45
C THR A 76 -8.93 -23.45 -40.12
N HIS A 77 -8.06 -23.53 -41.13
CA HIS A 77 -7.74 -24.79 -41.80
C HIS A 77 -6.26 -24.92 -42.13
N SER A 78 -5.75 -26.14 -42.13
CA SER A 78 -4.38 -26.47 -42.55
C SER A 78 -4.40 -27.67 -43.50
N ILE A 79 -3.38 -27.76 -44.33
CA ILE A 79 -3.24 -28.78 -45.38
C ILE A 79 -1.89 -29.47 -45.20
N CYS A 80 -1.87 -30.80 -45.37
CA CYS A 80 -0.63 -31.56 -45.38
C CYS A 80 0.17 -31.25 -46.65
N ASP A 81 1.30 -30.56 -46.51
CA ASP A 81 2.18 -30.16 -47.62
C ASP A 81 3.00 -31.34 -48.16
N ARG A 82 3.55 -31.17 -49.37
CA ARG A 82 4.44 -32.13 -50.04
C ARG A 82 5.71 -32.45 -49.24
N ASN A 83 6.10 -31.56 -48.34
CA ASN A 83 7.20 -31.78 -47.41
C ASN A 83 6.81 -32.65 -46.19
N HIS A 84 5.61 -33.24 -46.18
CA HIS A 84 5.06 -34.04 -45.06
C HIS A 84 4.91 -33.24 -43.76
N THR A 85 4.72 -31.93 -43.90
CA THR A 85 4.48 -30.98 -42.80
C THR A 85 3.15 -30.26 -43.01
N TRP A 86 2.48 -29.89 -41.94
CA TRP A 86 1.27 -29.07 -42.01
C TRP A 86 1.61 -27.64 -42.49
N LEU A 87 0.79 -27.08 -43.38
CA LEU A 87 0.89 -25.67 -43.75
C LEU A 87 0.74 -24.78 -42.49
N PRO A 88 1.47 -23.66 -42.40
CA PRO A 88 1.45 -22.80 -41.22
C PRO A 88 0.04 -22.30 -40.89
N ILE A 89 -0.34 -22.46 -39.62
CA ILE A 89 -1.60 -21.99 -39.02
C ILE A 89 -1.31 -21.57 -37.56
N SER A 90 -2.09 -20.64 -37.02
CA SER A 90 -1.92 -20.08 -35.67
C SER A 90 -3.25 -19.83 -34.98
N ASP A 91 -3.21 -19.45 -33.69
CA ASP A 91 -4.39 -19.10 -32.87
C ASP A 91 -5.11 -17.80 -33.29
N GLU A 92 -4.48 -16.96 -34.13
CA GLU A 92 -4.98 -15.63 -34.53
C GLU A 92 -6.44 -15.58 -35.05
N PRO A 93 -6.94 -16.57 -35.82
CA PRO A 93 -8.33 -16.56 -36.30
C PRO A 93 -9.38 -16.69 -35.19
N CYS A 94 -8.99 -17.14 -33.99
CA CYS A 94 -9.86 -17.37 -32.84
C CYS A 94 -9.48 -16.45 -31.68
N VAL A 95 -10.29 -15.42 -31.43
CA VAL A 95 -10.04 -14.42 -30.38
C VAL A 95 -10.93 -14.63 -29.17
N ARG A 96 -10.42 -14.34 -27.96
CA ARG A 96 -11.19 -14.48 -26.72
C ARG A 96 -12.46 -13.65 -26.79
N LYS A 97 -13.59 -14.24 -26.40
CA LYS A 97 -14.84 -13.51 -26.20
C LYS A 97 -14.63 -12.44 -25.13
N VAL A 98 -15.25 -11.29 -25.33
CA VAL A 98 -15.17 -10.15 -24.42
C VAL A 98 -16.48 -9.97 -23.69
N CYS A 99 -16.39 -9.59 -22.42
CA CYS A 99 -17.55 -9.13 -21.68
C CYS A 99 -18.00 -7.75 -22.19
N HIS A 100 -19.26 -7.39 -21.90
CA HIS A 100 -19.78 -6.08 -22.28
C HIS A 100 -18.98 -4.94 -21.62
N TYR A 101 -18.83 -3.83 -22.31
CA TYR A 101 -18.20 -2.64 -21.77
C TYR A 101 -18.99 -2.11 -20.57
N ILE A 102 -18.29 -1.87 -19.45
CA ILE A 102 -18.84 -1.20 -18.27
C ILE A 102 -18.22 0.20 -18.22
N PRO A 103 -19.03 1.28 -18.27
CA PRO A 103 -18.53 2.63 -18.09
C PRO A 103 -18.09 2.85 -16.64
N ASN A 104 -17.26 3.87 -16.43
CA ASN A 104 -16.88 4.30 -15.08
C ASN A 104 -18.14 4.63 -14.25
N PRO A 105 -18.21 4.17 -12.98
CA PRO A 105 -19.27 4.58 -12.09
C PRO A 105 -19.18 6.10 -11.86
N LEU A 106 -20.32 6.73 -11.56
CA LEU A 106 -20.32 8.14 -11.18
C LEU A 106 -19.45 8.33 -9.93
N HIS A 107 -18.53 9.31 -9.95
CA HIS A 107 -17.55 9.55 -8.89
C HIS A 107 -16.62 8.36 -8.59
N GLY A 108 -16.30 7.56 -9.60
CA GLY A 108 -15.27 6.53 -9.53
C GLY A 108 -14.71 6.15 -10.89
N GLU A 109 -13.87 5.12 -10.90
CA GLU A 109 -13.15 4.63 -12.05
C GLU A 109 -13.24 3.10 -12.13
N ALA A 110 -13.34 2.57 -13.35
CA ALA A 110 -13.29 1.15 -13.64
C ALA A 110 -11.97 0.82 -14.37
N ILE A 111 -11.07 0.12 -13.70
CA ILE A 111 -9.70 -0.15 -14.12
C ILE A 111 -9.56 -1.61 -14.56
N LEU A 112 -9.08 -1.82 -15.78
CA LEU A 112 -8.81 -3.15 -16.31
C LEU A 112 -7.45 -3.67 -15.81
N ALA A 113 -7.47 -4.76 -15.04
CA ALA A 113 -6.24 -5.37 -14.52
C ALA A 113 -5.28 -5.84 -15.64
N ASN A 114 -5.83 -6.27 -16.77
CA ASN A 114 -5.09 -6.84 -17.90
C ASN A 114 -5.25 -6.01 -19.19
N GLY A 115 -5.78 -4.79 -19.11
CA GLY A 115 -6.00 -3.91 -20.27
C GLY A 115 -7.07 -4.38 -21.27
N SER A 116 -7.76 -5.50 -21.03
CA SER A 116 -8.85 -5.96 -21.89
C SER A 116 -10.02 -6.57 -21.11
N TYR A 117 -11.22 -6.48 -21.67
CA TYR A 117 -12.45 -7.10 -21.16
C TYR A 117 -12.59 -8.58 -21.58
N SER A 118 -11.49 -9.24 -21.97
CA SER A 118 -11.52 -10.63 -22.40
C SER A 118 -11.91 -11.57 -21.27
N PHE A 119 -12.58 -12.68 -21.61
CA PHE A 119 -12.83 -13.78 -20.69
C PHE A 119 -11.56 -14.18 -19.93
N GLY A 120 -11.68 -14.31 -18.61
CA GLY A 120 -10.60 -14.60 -17.67
C GLY A 120 -10.02 -13.35 -16.98
N ASN A 121 -10.28 -12.15 -17.50
CA ASN A 121 -9.74 -10.91 -16.94
C ASN A 121 -10.64 -10.30 -15.86
N GLN A 122 -10.08 -9.32 -15.14
CA GLN A 122 -10.70 -8.65 -14.01
C GLN A 122 -10.90 -7.15 -14.27
N LEU A 123 -12.00 -6.62 -13.74
CA LEU A 123 -12.32 -5.20 -13.72
C LEU A 123 -12.41 -4.73 -12.26
N HIS A 124 -11.52 -3.83 -11.89
CA HIS A 124 -11.38 -3.27 -10.54
C HIS A 124 -12.08 -1.91 -10.47
N PHE A 125 -12.78 -1.63 -9.39
CA PHE A 125 -13.50 -0.37 -9.21
C PHE A 125 -12.92 0.42 -8.05
N ILE A 126 -12.64 1.70 -8.27
CA ILE A 126 -12.14 2.62 -7.26
C ILE A 126 -13.06 3.83 -7.21
N CYS A 127 -13.44 4.27 -6.01
CA CYS A 127 -14.21 5.50 -5.84
C CYS A 127 -13.28 6.69 -5.61
N ASN A 128 -13.71 7.87 -6.05
CA ASN A 128 -13.00 9.11 -5.81
C ASN A 128 -12.96 9.45 -4.32
N ASP A 129 -12.01 10.29 -3.92
CA ASP A 129 -11.94 10.82 -2.55
C ASP A 129 -13.28 11.45 -2.13
N GLY A 130 -13.72 11.16 -0.92
CA GLY A 130 -15.04 11.57 -0.41
C GLY A 130 -16.19 10.64 -0.81
N TYR A 131 -15.92 9.51 -1.47
CA TYR A 131 -16.92 8.49 -1.81
C TYR A 131 -16.47 7.11 -1.32
N TYR A 132 -17.44 6.26 -0.97
CA TYR A 132 -17.20 4.86 -0.59
C TYR A 132 -17.93 3.89 -1.51
N LEU A 133 -17.34 2.71 -1.71
CA LEU A 133 -17.81 1.71 -2.66
C LEU A 133 -18.91 0.84 -2.05
N ILE A 134 -20.06 0.80 -2.73
CA ILE A 134 -21.18 -0.10 -2.39
C ILE A 134 -21.33 -1.15 -3.47
N GLY A 135 -21.01 -2.40 -3.13
CA GLY A 135 -21.11 -3.54 -4.04
C GLY A 135 -19.81 -4.33 -4.12
N LYS A 136 -19.57 -4.94 -5.29
CA LYS A 136 -18.34 -5.69 -5.54
C LYS A 136 -17.24 -4.75 -6.04
N GLU A 137 -16.10 -4.75 -5.37
CA GLU A 137 -14.90 -4.00 -5.77
C GLU A 137 -14.25 -4.58 -7.05
N ILE A 138 -14.41 -5.89 -7.27
CA ILE A 138 -13.85 -6.61 -8.42
C ILE A 138 -14.95 -7.40 -9.13
N LEU A 139 -15.04 -7.24 -10.45
CA LEU A 139 -15.83 -8.10 -11.32
C LEU A 139 -14.91 -8.97 -12.19
N TYR A 140 -15.33 -10.22 -12.39
CA TYR A 140 -14.61 -11.21 -13.17
C TYR A 140 -15.37 -11.46 -14.48
N CYS A 141 -14.66 -11.47 -15.61
CA CYS A 141 -15.25 -11.82 -16.90
C CYS A 141 -15.28 -13.35 -17.04
N GLU A 142 -16.44 -13.96 -16.85
CA GLU A 142 -16.63 -15.41 -16.77
C GLU A 142 -17.44 -15.93 -17.96
N LEU A 143 -17.30 -17.22 -18.29
CA LEU A 143 -18.12 -17.85 -19.33
C LEU A 143 -19.44 -18.35 -18.74
N LYS A 144 -20.54 -17.74 -19.17
CA LYS A 144 -21.89 -18.25 -18.91
C LYS A 144 -22.45 -18.85 -20.20
N GLY A 145 -22.52 -20.18 -20.26
CA GLY A 145 -22.88 -20.87 -21.49
C GLY A 145 -21.81 -20.63 -22.56
N SER A 146 -22.19 -20.14 -23.73
CA SER A 146 -21.27 -19.77 -24.81
C SER A 146 -20.63 -18.40 -24.63
N ASP A 147 -21.17 -17.51 -23.80
CA ASP A 147 -20.83 -16.08 -23.84
C ASP A 147 -20.09 -15.59 -22.59
N ALA A 148 -19.30 -14.54 -22.77
CA ALA A 148 -18.55 -13.89 -21.71
C ALA A 148 -19.42 -12.85 -20.99
N VAL A 149 -19.60 -13.00 -19.68
CA VAL A 149 -20.46 -12.15 -18.85
C VAL A 149 -19.74 -11.81 -17.54
N TRP A 150 -19.93 -10.59 -17.04
CA TRP A 150 -19.41 -10.21 -15.73
C TRP A 150 -20.07 -11.00 -14.60
N SER A 151 -19.29 -11.33 -13.58
CA SER A 151 -19.71 -12.06 -12.37
C SER A 151 -20.69 -11.30 -11.46
N GLY A 152 -21.08 -10.08 -11.84
CA GLY A 152 -21.96 -9.22 -11.06
C GLY A 152 -22.32 -7.92 -11.76
N ARG A 153 -23.04 -7.06 -11.02
CA ARG A 153 -23.35 -5.69 -11.44
C ARG A 153 -22.23 -4.74 -10.97
N PRO A 154 -21.96 -3.65 -11.70
CA PRO A 154 -21.04 -2.60 -11.26
C PRO A 154 -21.45 -2.02 -9.89
N PRO A 155 -20.48 -1.67 -9.02
CA PRO A 155 -20.76 -1.03 -7.74
C PRO A 155 -21.20 0.44 -7.91
N ILE A 156 -21.68 1.04 -6.82
CA ILE A 156 -22.05 2.44 -6.75
C ILE A 156 -21.08 3.16 -5.80
N CYS A 157 -20.54 4.30 -6.22
CA CYS A 157 -19.78 5.19 -5.34
C CYS A 157 -20.73 6.18 -4.69
N GLN A 158 -20.93 6.06 -3.37
CA GLN A 158 -21.80 6.95 -2.60
C GLN A 158 -20.97 7.98 -1.84
N LYS A 159 -21.42 9.24 -1.82
CA LYS A 159 -20.75 10.30 -1.07
C LYS A 159 -20.72 9.96 0.42
N ILE A 160 -19.56 10.11 1.05
CA ILE A 160 -19.37 9.95 2.49
C ILE A 160 -20.02 11.15 3.18
N LEU A 161 -21.01 10.89 4.03
CA LEU A 161 -21.74 11.91 4.79
C LEU A 161 -21.98 11.38 6.20
N CYS A 162 -21.24 11.92 7.17
CA CYS A 162 -21.43 11.57 8.57
C CYS A 162 -22.61 12.33 9.16
N LYS A 163 -23.37 11.61 10.00
CA LYS A 163 -24.34 12.25 10.90
C LYS A 163 -23.61 13.07 11.96
N PRO A 164 -24.28 14.03 12.61
CA PRO A 164 -23.68 14.81 13.67
C PRO A 164 -23.13 13.88 14.77
N PRO A 165 -21.95 14.21 15.31
CA PRO A 165 -21.30 13.36 16.29
C PRO A 165 -22.09 13.37 17.62
N PRO A 166 -21.89 12.36 18.49
CA PRO A 166 -22.65 12.25 19.74
C PRO A 166 -22.43 13.45 20.65
N LYS A 167 -23.52 13.93 21.26
CA LYS A 167 -23.43 14.92 22.36
C LYS A 167 -22.92 14.23 23.62
N ILE A 168 -22.04 14.92 24.35
CA ILE A 168 -21.43 14.41 25.58
C ILE A 168 -21.95 15.20 26.79
N ASN A 169 -21.94 14.58 27.97
CA ASN A 169 -22.31 15.26 29.21
C ASN A 169 -21.19 16.23 29.63
N ASN A 170 -21.56 17.39 30.18
CA ASN A 170 -20.63 18.41 30.69
C ASN A 170 -19.60 18.88 29.64
N GLY A 171 -19.98 18.87 28.38
CA GLY A 171 -19.13 19.29 27.29
C GLY A 171 -19.92 19.53 26.02
N LYS A 172 -19.20 20.04 25.04
CA LYS A 172 -19.70 20.41 23.72
C LYS A 172 -18.64 20.14 22.66
N HIS A 173 -19.05 20.13 21.40
CA HIS A 173 -18.14 20.08 20.27
C HIS A 173 -18.34 21.29 19.35
N THR A 174 -17.32 21.59 18.54
CA THR A 174 -17.42 22.58 17.46
C THR A 174 -18.48 22.16 16.43
N PHE A 175 -19.08 23.14 15.74
CA PHE A 175 -20.08 22.91 14.69
C PHE A 175 -21.31 22.14 15.18
N SER A 176 -21.77 22.40 16.41
CA SER A 176 -22.91 21.72 17.03
C SER A 176 -24.27 21.96 16.34
N ASP A 177 -24.32 22.96 15.47
CA ASP A 177 -25.44 23.38 14.64
C ASP A 177 -25.43 22.76 13.23
N VAL A 178 -24.38 22.02 12.87
CA VAL A 178 -24.26 21.37 11.56
C VAL A 178 -24.91 19.99 11.59
N ASP A 179 -25.83 19.74 10.65
CA ASP A 179 -26.60 18.50 10.56
C ASP A 179 -25.94 17.41 9.69
N VAL A 180 -24.99 17.76 8.84
CA VAL A 180 -24.32 16.85 7.91
C VAL A 180 -22.85 17.22 7.81
N PHE A 181 -21.96 16.24 8.01
CA PHE A 181 -20.52 16.40 7.93
C PHE A 181 -19.98 15.64 6.71
N GLU A 182 -19.07 16.26 5.97
CA GLU A 182 -18.42 15.66 4.80
C GLU A 182 -17.13 14.92 5.20
N TYR A 183 -16.57 14.18 4.25
CA TYR A 183 -15.32 13.44 4.44
C TYR A 183 -14.19 14.32 4.97
N LEU A 184 -13.50 13.85 6.00
CA LEU A 184 -12.43 14.53 6.74
C LEU A 184 -12.84 15.78 7.52
N ASP A 185 -14.12 16.18 7.52
CA ASP A 185 -14.58 17.21 8.45
C ASP A 185 -14.34 16.74 9.89
N ALA A 186 -13.79 17.64 10.71
CA ALA A 186 -13.39 17.34 12.07
C ALA A 186 -14.14 18.22 13.08
N VAL A 187 -14.53 17.60 14.19
CA VAL A 187 -15.05 18.32 15.36
C VAL A 187 -14.09 18.20 16.52
N THR A 188 -13.96 19.27 17.29
CA THR A 188 -13.17 19.28 18.51
C THR A 188 -14.11 19.43 19.70
N TYR A 189 -14.02 18.48 20.63
CA TYR A 189 -14.72 18.48 21.91
C TYR A 189 -13.99 19.33 22.95
N SER A 190 -14.78 19.95 23.81
CA SER A 190 -14.32 20.72 24.96
C SER A 190 -15.25 20.48 26.14
N CYS A 191 -14.69 20.38 27.34
CA CYS A 191 -15.50 20.30 28.56
C CYS A 191 -16.00 21.68 28.97
N ASP A 192 -17.21 21.71 29.49
CA ASP A 192 -17.80 22.91 30.07
C ASP A 192 -17.08 23.27 31.39
N PRO A 193 -17.20 24.52 31.86
CA PRO A 193 -16.75 24.88 33.20
C PRO A 193 -17.43 24.00 34.26
N ALA A 194 -16.64 23.40 35.16
CA ALA A 194 -17.20 22.56 36.20
C ALA A 194 -17.95 23.38 37.26
N PRO A 195 -19.10 22.90 37.77
CA PRO A 195 -19.82 23.58 38.85
C PRO A 195 -19.12 23.46 40.21
N GLY A 196 -18.22 22.47 40.37
CA GLY A 196 -17.49 22.20 41.59
C GLY A 196 -16.12 22.90 41.69
N PRO A 197 -15.36 22.65 42.77
CA PRO A 197 -14.04 23.25 42.99
C PRO A 197 -12.93 22.67 42.11
N ASP A 198 -13.21 21.58 41.40
CA ASP A 198 -12.27 20.85 40.55
C ASP A 198 -12.81 20.81 39.10
N PRO A 199 -11.98 21.11 38.08
CA PRO A 199 -12.39 21.18 36.69
C PRO A 199 -12.69 19.80 36.10
N PHE A 200 -13.53 19.77 35.06
CA PHE A 200 -13.69 18.60 34.21
C PHE A 200 -12.44 18.39 33.36
N SER A 201 -12.03 17.12 33.24
CA SER A 201 -10.97 16.67 32.35
C SER A 201 -11.60 15.94 31.17
N LEU A 202 -11.10 16.22 29.96
CA LEU A 202 -11.50 15.51 28.73
C LEU A 202 -10.74 14.19 28.65
N ILE A 203 -11.48 13.09 28.68
CA ILE A 203 -10.95 11.73 28.68
C ILE A 203 -11.28 11.07 27.34
N GLY A 204 -10.24 10.77 26.56
CA GLY A 204 -10.36 10.25 25.19
C GLY A 204 -9.77 11.21 24.17
N GLU A 205 -10.09 10.98 22.89
CA GLU A 205 -9.62 11.81 21.80
C GLU A 205 -10.43 13.11 21.74
N SER A 206 -9.75 14.25 21.82
CA SER A 206 -10.44 15.55 21.80
C SER A 206 -10.99 15.94 20.43
N THR A 207 -10.48 15.35 19.34
CA THR A 207 -10.87 15.69 17.97
C THR A 207 -11.17 14.41 17.22
N ILE A 208 -12.35 14.32 16.62
CA ILE A 208 -12.75 13.20 15.76
C ILE A 208 -13.10 13.74 14.39
N TYR A 209 -12.89 12.93 13.35
CA TYR A 209 -13.17 13.33 11.97
C TYR A 209 -14.04 12.30 11.25
N CYS A 210 -14.79 12.76 10.25
CA CYS A 210 -15.62 11.91 9.42
C CYS A 210 -14.71 11.04 8.52
N ARG A 211 -14.72 9.74 8.77
CA ARG A 211 -13.91 8.74 8.09
C ARG A 211 -14.69 8.12 6.93
N ASP A 212 -14.06 7.22 6.17
CA ASP A 212 -14.73 6.35 5.22
C ASP A 212 -15.95 5.62 5.82
N ASN A 213 -16.87 5.24 4.94
CA ASN A 213 -18.15 4.58 5.27
C ASN A 213 -19.12 5.40 6.12
N SER A 214 -18.96 6.74 6.18
CA SER A 214 -19.86 7.64 6.91
C SER A 214 -19.87 7.40 8.43
N VAL A 215 -18.71 7.09 9.00
CA VAL A 215 -18.50 6.84 10.44
C VAL A 215 -17.43 7.78 10.99
N TRP A 216 -17.53 8.17 12.26
CA TRP A 216 -16.50 8.97 12.94
C TRP A 216 -15.23 8.16 13.24
N SER A 217 -14.08 8.83 13.29
CA SER A 217 -12.76 8.21 13.49
C SER A 217 -12.65 7.41 14.80
N GLY A 218 -13.30 7.89 15.85
CA GLY A 218 -13.31 7.27 17.18
C GLY A 218 -14.57 7.63 17.97
N ASP A 219 -14.65 7.11 19.18
CA ASP A 219 -15.74 7.37 20.11
C ASP A 219 -15.63 8.80 20.69
N ALA A 220 -16.78 9.38 21.03
CA ALA A 220 -16.83 10.70 21.65
C ALA A 220 -16.17 10.66 23.06
N PRO A 221 -15.37 11.68 23.43
CA PRO A 221 -14.67 11.69 24.71
C PRO A 221 -15.63 11.96 25.88
N GLU A 222 -15.20 11.59 27.09
CA GLU A 222 -15.95 11.86 28.32
C GLU A 222 -15.40 13.10 29.05
N CYS A 223 -16.30 13.96 29.54
CA CYS A 223 -15.94 15.05 30.45
C CYS A 223 -16.29 14.67 31.90
N LYS A 224 -15.27 14.40 32.71
CA LYS A 224 -15.43 14.05 34.14
C LYS A 224 -14.33 14.62 35.00
N VAL A 225 -14.59 14.79 36.30
CA VAL A 225 -13.58 15.25 37.24
C VAL A 225 -12.59 14.10 37.48
N VAL A 226 -11.33 14.35 37.17
CA VAL A 226 -10.22 13.44 37.47
C VAL A 226 -9.26 14.18 38.38
N LYS A 227 -9.07 13.67 39.59
CA LYS A 227 -8.21 14.28 40.60
C LYS A 227 -7.49 13.23 41.42
N CYS A 228 -6.17 13.14 41.22
CA CYS A 228 -5.34 12.24 41.99
C CYS A 228 -5.02 12.82 43.37
N ARG A 229 -4.84 11.93 44.35
CA ARG A 229 -4.39 12.29 45.70
C ARG A 229 -2.97 12.85 45.65
N PHE A 230 -2.60 13.72 46.60
CA PHE A 230 -1.23 14.19 46.72
C PHE A 230 -0.27 13.00 46.92
N PRO A 231 0.76 12.82 46.07
CA PRO A 231 1.63 11.66 46.17
C PRO A 231 2.70 11.90 47.24
N VAL A 232 2.76 10.99 48.21
CA VAL A 232 3.71 11.03 49.33
C VAL A 232 4.75 9.94 49.12
N ILE A 233 6.02 10.33 49.15
CA ILE A 233 7.16 9.41 49.12
C ILE A 233 7.94 9.58 50.44
N GLU A 234 8.34 8.47 51.04
CA GLU A 234 9.20 8.47 52.23
C GLU A 234 10.65 8.31 51.80
N ASN A 235 11.58 9.00 52.47
CA ASN A 235 13.02 9.00 52.14
C ASN A 235 13.31 9.42 50.69
N GLY A 236 12.53 10.38 50.21
CA GLY A 236 12.68 10.99 48.91
C GLY A 236 11.90 12.29 48.83
N LYS A 237 12.03 12.97 47.70
CA LYS A 237 11.44 14.28 47.44
C LYS A 237 10.88 14.33 46.03
N GLN A 238 9.87 15.18 45.84
CA GLN A 238 9.44 15.56 44.49
C GLN A 238 10.49 16.51 43.90
N ILE A 239 10.90 16.27 42.67
CA ILE A 239 11.82 17.15 41.92
C ILE A 239 11.13 17.86 40.74
N ALA A 240 9.95 17.39 40.35
CA ALA A 240 9.10 18.04 39.35
C ALA A 240 7.62 17.83 39.68
N GLY A 241 6.77 18.73 39.18
CA GLY A 241 5.33 18.64 39.41
C GLY A 241 4.89 19.09 40.81
N PHE A 242 5.44 20.20 41.32
CA PHE A 242 5.17 20.75 42.68
C PHE A 242 3.75 21.33 42.90
N GLY A 243 2.75 20.88 42.13
CA GLY A 243 1.37 21.32 42.26
C GLY A 243 0.74 20.89 43.59
N LYS A 244 -0.25 21.65 44.07
CA LYS A 244 -1.07 21.25 45.23
C LYS A 244 -2.26 20.37 44.85
N LYS A 245 -2.65 20.39 43.58
CA LYS A 245 -3.78 19.64 43.01
C LYS A 245 -3.31 19.00 41.70
N PHE A 246 -3.64 17.72 41.53
CA PHE A 246 -3.18 16.92 40.39
C PHE A 246 -4.38 16.42 39.61
N TYR A 247 -4.55 16.96 38.40
CA TYR A 247 -5.63 16.60 37.48
C TYR A 247 -5.13 15.60 36.43
N TYR A 248 -6.00 15.19 35.51
CA TYR A 248 -5.65 14.23 34.46
C TYR A 248 -4.36 14.62 33.72
N LYS A 249 -3.50 13.62 33.48
CA LYS A 249 -2.15 13.76 32.87
C LYS A 249 -1.15 14.63 33.66
N ALA A 250 -1.46 15.04 34.89
CA ALA A 250 -0.44 15.67 35.74
C ALA A 250 0.70 14.67 36.01
N THR A 251 1.94 15.13 35.86
CA THR A 251 3.14 14.33 36.02
C THR A 251 3.95 14.79 37.23
N VAL A 252 4.41 13.84 38.04
CA VAL A 252 5.27 14.10 39.20
C VAL A 252 6.50 13.20 39.09
N ILE A 253 7.67 13.77 39.37
CA ILE A 253 8.96 13.06 39.34
C ILE A 253 9.56 13.08 40.73
N PHE A 254 10.10 11.95 41.18
CA PHE A 254 10.73 11.77 42.48
C PHE A 254 12.22 11.51 42.37
N GLU A 255 12.93 11.91 43.42
CA GLU A 255 14.33 11.56 43.66
C GLU A 255 14.41 11.02 45.09
N CYS A 256 15.08 9.90 45.30
CA CYS A 256 15.31 9.38 46.64
C CYS A 256 16.40 10.18 47.35
N ASP A 257 16.31 10.24 48.67
CA ASP A 257 17.33 10.88 49.50
C ASP A 257 18.64 10.08 49.45
N GLU A 258 19.74 10.73 49.84
CA GLU A 258 21.07 10.11 49.81
C GLU A 258 21.11 8.80 50.63
N GLY A 259 21.66 7.75 50.03
CA GLY A 259 21.71 6.41 50.63
C GLY A 259 20.42 5.58 50.46
N PHE A 260 19.43 6.08 49.70
CA PHE A 260 18.26 5.31 49.28
C PHE A 260 18.24 5.11 47.77
N HIS A 261 17.66 4.01 47.32
CA HIS A 261 17.41 3.75 45.89
C HIS A 261 15.91 3.56 45.63
N ILE A 262 15.49 3.96 44.44
CA ILE A 262 14.09 3.94 44.04
C ILE A 262 13.65 2.55 43.59
N ILE A 263 12.50 2.11 44.08
CA ILE A 263 11.78 0.93 43.61
C ILE A 263 10.49 1.39 42.93
N GLY A 264 10.36 1.09 41.65
CA GLY A 264 9.28 1.54 40.78
C GLY A 264 9.77 2.58 39.77
N SER A 265 8.83 3.32 39.18
CA SER A 265 9.15 4.41 38.26
C SER A 265 9.39 5.69 39.05
N ASP A 266 10.44 6.44 38.69
CA ASP A 266 10.68 7.79 39.21
C ASP A 266 9.62 8.80 38.76
N THR A 267 8.90 8.49 37.69
CA THR A 267 7.89 9.35 37.07
C THR A 267 6.52 8.69 37.15
N ILE A 268 5.54 9.41 37.68
CA ILE A 268 4.13 8.98 37.77
C ILE A 268 3.20 9.95 37.07
N VAL A 269 2.10 9.45 36.51
CA VAL A 269 1.11 10.26 35.79
C VAL A 269 -0.29 10.01 36.35
N CYS A 270 -1.09 11.07 36.51
CA CYS A 270 -2.47 10.94 36.96
C CYS A 270 -3.37 10.41 35.82
N ASN A 271 -3.84 9.18 35.97
CA ASN A 271 -4.65 8.48 34.97
C ASN A 271 -6.14 8.84 35.06
N SER A 272 -6.94 8.46 34.06
CA SER A 272 -8.38 8.76 33.92
C SER A 272 -9.26 8.24 35.07
N ASN A 273 -8.76 7.26 35.83
CA ASN A 273 -9.43 6.69 37.00
C ASN A 273 -9.13 7.44 38.32
N SER A 274 -8.50 8.62 38.28
CA SER A 274 -8.05 9.37 39.46
C SER A 274 -7.01 8.62 40.31
N THR A 275 -6.26 7.73 39.68
CA THR A 275 -5.16 6.95 40.27
C THR A 275 -3.84 7.31 39.59
N TRP A 276 -2.75 7.21 40.34
CA TRP A 276 -1.40 7.34 39.79
C TRP A 276 -1.02 6.08 39.01
N ASP A 277 -0.49 6.26 37.81
CA ASP A 277 0.00 5.20 36.94
C ASP A 277 1.37 5.60 36.32
N PRO A 278 2.45 4.85 36.60
CA PRO A 278 2.52 3.77 37.58
C PRO A 278 2.25 4.28 39.02
N PRO A 279 2.00 3.38 39.99
CA PRO A 279 1.82 3.75 41.40
C PRO A 279 3.03 4.50 41.97
N VAL A 280 2.81 5.26 43.04
CA VAL A 280 3.88 6.02 43.72
C VAL A 280 5.04 5.08 44.14
N PRO A 281 6.29 5.39 43.77
CA PRO A 281 7.45 4.54 44.05
C PRO A 281 7.83 4.56 45.55
N LYS A 282 8.72 3.65 45.94
CA LYS A 282 9.27 3.58 47.29
C LYS A 282 10.78 3.78 47.27
N CYS A 283 11.31 4.58 48.20
CA CYS A 283 12.74 4.69 48.41
C CYS A 283 13.16 3.75 49.55
N VAL A 284 14.07 2.82 49.25
CA VAL A 284 14.58 1.87 50.24
C VAL A 284 16.08 2.07 50.47
N LYS A 285 16.52 1.90 51.72
CA LYS A 285 17.89 2.18 52.12
C LYS A 285 18.86 1.20 51.46
N VAL A 286 19.95 1.70 50.89
CA VAL A 286 21.08 0.90 50.41
C VAL A 286 21.75 0.27 51.62
N SER A 287 21.70 -1.06 51.73
CA SER A 287 22.37 -1.79 52.81
C SER A 287 23.88 -1.73 52.64
N THR A 288 24.55 -0.85 53.38
CA THR A 288 26.01 -0.83 53.54
C THR A 288 26.41 -1.81 54.63
N SER A 289 26.45 -3.12 54.35
CA SER A 289 27.18 -4.03 55.24
C SER A 289 28.69 -3.89 54.99
N PRO A 290 29.51 -3.55 56.00
CA PRO A 290 30.95 -3.69 55.91
C PRO A 290 31.31 -5.18 56.07
N ALA A 291 32.07 -5.70 55.10
CA ALA A 291 32.92 -6.91 55.19
C ALA A 291 32.30 -8.22 55.73
N THR A 292 32.17 -9.22 54.86
CA THR A 292 32.90 -10.49 55.02
C THR A 292 33.04 -11.14 53.65
N VAL A 293 34.28 -11.15 53.17
CA VAL A 293 34.73 -11.91 52.02
C VAL A 293 34.57 -13.41 52.31
N SER A 294 33.91 -14.14 51.40
CA SER A 294 34.26 -15.52 51.05
C SER A 294 33.62 -15.91 49.71
N PRO A 295 34.25 -16.81 48.95
CA PRO A 295 34.93 -16.40 47.72
C PRO A 295 34.21 -16.81 46.44
N THR A 296 34.60 -16.11 45.36
CA THR A 296 34.72 -16.54 43.96
C THR A 296 34.07 -17.88 43.60
N SER A 297 32.92 -17.82 42.94
CA SER A 297 32.51 -18.81 41.93
C SER A 297 32.54 -18.12 40.57
N SER A 298 33.71 -18.10 39.95
CA SER A 298 33.86 -17.86 38.53
C SER A 298 33.25 -19.03 37.76
N VAL A 299 32.11 -18.82 37.10
CA VAL A 299 31.63 -19.70 36.03
C VAL A 299 32.00 -19.06 34.70
N PRO A 300 32.91 -19.64 33.93
CA PRO A 300 33.27 -19.14 32.60
C PRO A 300 32.08 -19.24 31.64
N GLY A 301 31.79 -18.17 30.90
CA GLY A 301 31.01 -18.27 29.66
C GLY A 301 29.70 -17.49 29.56
N TYR A 302 29.33 -16.65 30.53
CA TYR A 302 28.19 -15.74 30.36
C TYR A 302 28.65 -14.29 30.18
N PRO A 303 28.36 -13.66 29.02
CA PRO A 303 28.67 -12.25 28.78
C PRO A 303 27.76 -11.35 29.63
N ASN A 304 28.34 -10.27 30.16
CA ASN A 304 27.66 -9.32 31.04
C ASN A 304 26.56 -8.56 30.29
N PRO A 305 25.32 -8.46 30.82
CA PRO A 305 24.23 -7.68 30.21
C PRO A 305 24.42 -6.15 30.26
N ASP A 306 25.40 -5.64 30.99
CA ASP A 306 25.68 -4.20 31.06
C ASP A 306 26.53 -3.68 29.88
N GLU A 307 26.80 -4.53 28.88
CA GLU A 307 27.16 -4.09 27.53
C GLU A 307 25.91 -3.60 26.78
N GLY A 308 25.25 -2.62 27.38
CA GLY A 308 24.31 -1.75 26.70
C GLY A 308 25.07 -0.91 25.68
N MET A 309 25.09 -1.40 24.44
CA MET A 309 25.76 -0.89 23.24
C MET A 309 25.52 0.59 22.85
N LEU A 310 24.83 1.41 23.65
CA LEU A 310 24.47 2.78 23.22
C LEU A 310 25.41 3.89 23.73
N ASN A 311 26.26 3.61 24.72
CA ASN A 311 27.16 4.63 25.28
C ASN A 311 28.63 4.50 24.85
N SER A 312 28.96 3.57 23.94
CA SER A 312 30.31 3.42 23.40
C SER A 312 30.51 4.18 22.08
N LEU A 313 29.84 5.32 21.88
CA LEU A 313 30.36 6.26 20.89
C LEU A 313 31.57 6.92 21.54
N ASP A 314 32.75 6.57 21.05
CA ASP A 314 33.99 7.23 21.44
C ASP A 314 33.81 8.75 21.40
N GLU A 315 34.46 9.47 22.31
CA GLU A 315 34.35 10.92 22.44
C GLU A 315 34.60 11.66 21.10
N TRP A 316 35.46 11.10 20.23
CA TRP A 316 35.69 11.58 18.87
C TRP A 316 34.52 11.31 17.90
N ALA A 317 33.75 10.23 18.07
CA ALA A 317 32.58 9.91 17.25
C ALA A 317 31.41 10.86 17.54
N ILE A 318 31.18 11.19 18.82
CA ILE A 318 30.20 12.22 19.21
C ILE A 318 30.60 13.57 18.62
N ALA A 319 31.89 13.94 18.71
CA ALA A 319 32.40 15.18 18.12
C ALA A 319 32.16 15.25 16.60
N LEU A 320 32.36 14.15 15.87
CA LEU A 320 32.10 14.09 14.42
C LEU A 320 30.60 14.26 14.08
N ILE A 321 29.70 13.65 14.84
CA ILE A 321 28.25 13.79 14.65
C ILE A 321 27.83 15.24 14.88
N VAL A 322 28.32 15.87 15.94
CA VAL A 322 28.03 17.28 16.25
C VAL A 322 28.54 18.19 15.13
N ILE A 323 29.76 17.98 14.63
CA ILE A 323 30.31 18.75 13.50
C ILE A 323 29.45 18.56 12.24
N ALA A 324 29.03 17.34 11.93
CA ALA A 324 28.19 17.06 10.77
C ALA A 324 26.82 17.76 10.84
N ILE A 325 26.19 17.80 12.02
CA ILE A 325 24.94 18.54 12.25
C ILE A 325 25.15 20.03 12.06
N LEU A 326 26.22 20.61 12.63
CA LEU A 326 26.53 22.04 12.49
C LEU A 326 26.79 22.43 11.03
N VAL A 327 27.52 21.61 10.28
CA VAL A 327 27.74 21.80 8.84
C VAL A 327 26.43 21.69 8.07
N GLY A 328 25.58 20.71 8.39
CA GLY A 328 24.25 20.55 7.79
C GLY A 328 23.36 21.78 7.99
N VAL A 329 23.29 22.29 9.23
CA VAL A 329 22.55 23.52 9.56
C VAL A 329 23.13 24.74 8.85
N ALA A 330 24.45 24.84 8.74
CA ALA A 330 25.11 25.92 7.98
C ALA A 330 24.76 25.86 6.49
N ILE A 331 24.72 24.67 5.88
CA ILE A 331 24.33 24.48 4.47
C ILE A 331 22.86 24.84 4.27
N ILE A 332 21.97 24.38 5.15
CA ILE A 332 20.53 24.67 5.08
C ILE A 332 20.28 26.17 5.25
N SER A 333 20.89 26.81 6.24
CA SER A 333 20.75 28.26 6.48
C SER A 333 21.34 29.09 5.34
N PHE A 334 22.50 28.70 4.78
CA PHE A 334 23.08 29.36 3.61
C PHE A 334 22.21 29.16 2.35
N GLY A 335 21.66 27.97 2.15
CA GLY A 335 20.71 27.66 1.09
C GLY A 335 19.43 28.49 1.22
N LEU A 336 18.87 28.58 2.42
CA LEU A 336 17.70 29.41 2.73
C LEU A 336 18.01 30.90 2.52
N HIS A 337 19.17 31.38 2.97
CA HIS A 337 19.60 32.76 2.73
C HIS A 337 19.75 33.05 1.23
N ARG A 338 20.39 32.16 0.45
CA ARG A 338 20.48 32.28 -1.00
C ARG A 338 19.12 32.25 -1.68
N TYR A 339 18.20 31.40 -1.21
CA TYR A 339 16.83 31.34 -1.70
C TYR A 339 16.08 32.66 -1.46
N LEU A 340 16.16 33.20 -0.23
CA LEU A 340 15.57 34.48 0.13
C LEU A 340 16.17 35.65 -0.66
N GLN A 341 17.49 35.65 -0.89
CA GLN A 341 18.16 36.66 -1.72
C GLN A 341 17.74 36.58 -3.18
N ARG A 342 17.59 35.37 -3.75
CA ARG A 342 17.03 35.19 -5.10
C ARG A 342 15.59 35.69 -5.17
N ARG A 343 14.77 35.43 -4.16
CA ARG A 343 13.39 35.92 -4.08
C ARG A 343 13.33 37.45 -4.02
N LYS A 344 14.21 38.09 -3.24
CA LYS A 344 14.36 39.56 -3.22
C LYS A 344 14.80 40.12 -4.58
N LYS A 345 15.76 39.50 -5.26
CA LYS A 345 16.17 39.93 -6.62
C LYS A 345 15.04 39.77 -7.63
N LYS A 346 14.28 38.67 -7.57
CA LYS A 346 13.14 38.43 -8.48
C LYS A 346 12.01 39.44 -8.24
N GLY A 347 11.66 39.72 -6.97
CA GLY A 347 10.68 40.75 -6.63
C GLY A 347 11.13 42.17 -7.02
N LYS A 348 12.43 42.48 -6.95
CA LYS A 348 12.96 43.77 -7.41
C LYS A 348 12.98 43.87 -8.93
N ALA A 349 13.26 42.78 -9.66
CA ALA A 349 13.20 42.75 -11.12
C ALA A 349 11.76 42.94 -11.63
N ASP A 350 10.78 42.27 -11.00
CA ASP A 350 9.37 42.41 -11.33
C ASP A 350 8.88 43.84 -11.06
N GLY A 351 9.19 44.39 -9.88
CA GLY A 351 8.83 45.78 -9.54
C GLY A 351 9.54 46.83 -10.41
N THR A 352 10.76 46.57 -10.88
CA THR A 352 11.47 47.49 -11.81
C THR A 352 10.87 47.41 -13.21
N ALA A 353 10.47 46.22 -13.67
CA ALA A 353 9.77 46.03 -14.94
C ALA A 353 8.38 46.70 -14.91
N GLU A 354 7.66 46.57 -13.81
CA GLU A 354 6.36 47.19 -13.59
C GLU A 354 6.47 48.73 -13.55
N TYR A 355 7.47 49.27 -12.85
CA TYR A 355 7.73 50.71 -12.81
C TYR A 355 8.19 51.29 -14.16
N ALA A 356 9.02 50.56 -14.92
CA ALA A 356 9.41 50.96 -16.28
C ALA A 356 8.22 50.96 -17.24
N THR A 357 7.32 49.97 -17.11
CA THR A 357 6.07 49.91 -17.88
C THR A 357 5.17 51.10 -17.55
N TYR A 358 5.06 51.46 -16.27
CA TYR A 358 4.32 52.63 -15.82
C TYR A 358 4.90 53.95 -16.37
N GLN A 359 6.22 54.14 -16.30
CA GLN A 359 6.91 55.34 -16.81
C GLN A 359 6.77 55.49 -18.33
N SER A 360 6.84 54.40 -19.09
CA SER A 360 6.61 54.46 -20.55
C SER A 360 5.19 54.93 -20.88
N LYS A 361 4.18 54.45 -20.13
CA LYS A 361 2.78 54.86 -20.30
C LYS A 361 2.60 56.34 -19.96
N SER A 362 3.23 56.85 -18.91
CA SER A 362 3.14 58.28 -18.58
C SER A 362 3.85 59.18 -19.57
N ALA A 363 5.00 58.76 -20.13
CA ALA A 363 5.70 59.53 -21.16
C ALA A 363 4.88 59.64 -22.45
N THR A 364 4.28 58.53 -22.91
CA THR A 364 3.39 58.54 -24.09
C THR A 364 2.16 59.42 -23.90
N LEU A 365 1.68 59.55 -22.66
CA LEU A 365 0.49 60.36 -22.34
C LEU A 365 0.81 61.86 -22.25
N ALA A 366 2.06 62.23 -21.97
CA ALA A 366 2.52 63.62 -21.96
C ALA A 366 2.75 64.15 -23.38
N GLU A 367 3.28 63.32 -24.29
CA GLU A 367 3.55 63.70 -25.69
C GLU A 367 2.27 63.86 -26.53
N GLN A 368 1.15 63.24 -26.12
CA GLN A 368 -0.16 63.48 -26.72
C GLN A 368 -0.87 64.76 -26.22
N ARG A 369 -0.31 65.46 -25.22
CA ARG A 369 -0.89 66.68 -24.63
C ARG A 369 -0.17 67.98 -24.99
N SER A 370 0.94 67.90 -25.72
CA SER A 370 1.57 69.02 -26.44
C SER A 370 1.16 68.99 -27.90
#